data_AF-A0A4V3WU13-F1
#
_entry.id   AF-A0A4V3WU13-F1
#
_cell.length_a   1.000
_cell.length_b   1.000
_cell.length_c   1.000
_cell.angle_alpha   90.00
_cell.angle_beta   90.00
_cell.angle_gamma   90.00
#
_symmetry.space_group_name_H-M   'P 1'
#
loop_
_entity.id
_entity.type
_entity.pdbx_description
1 polymer ?
#
loop_
_entity_poly.entity_id
_entity_poly.type
_entity_poly.pdbx_seq_one_letter_code
_entity_poly.pdbx_strand_id
1 'polypeptide(L)'
;MPAVQPPTTPLVGRHVRLEPLTRAMLPELYPALAHPEVFAGGFGGGSGGYRADLAGFLDWANHGYHFDSAYTQPYAVRLVGGDHDGLLVGSSTIGDVEVHNEAAHIGWTSYDPRVWGSAVNPETKLLLLGRLFDSGFGRVKIQADAINTRSRAAIERLGAQFEGILRRRIRRADGSWRDTAVYSVIVEEWPAVRAGLQTRLVAFGGEPVQLRERSGWRAAADRAADAAAASGQ
;
A
#
# COMPACT_ATOMS: atom_id res chain seq x y z
N MET A 1 17.37 16.73 -13.90
CA MET A 1 16.16 17.58 -13.98
C MET A 1 15.77 17.88 -12.55
N PRO A 2 15.47 19.13 -12.18
CA PRO A 2 15.07 19.45 -10.81
C PRO A 2 13.76 18.72 -10.46
N ALA A 3 13.65 18.24 -9.22
CA ALA A 3 12.41 17.63 -8.74
C ALA A 3 11.25 18.63 -8.80
N VAL A 4 10.05 18.14 -9.13
CA VAL A 4 8.79 18.89 -9.09
C VAL A 4 7.72 18.08 -8.39
N GLN A 5 6.64 18.73 -7.96
CA GLN A 5 5.50 18.03 -7.37
C GLN A 5 5.00 16.94 -8.34
N PRO A 6 4.93 15.66 -7.92
CA PRO A 6 4.49 14.60 -8.81
C PRO A 6 3.01 14.78 -9.16
N PRO A 7 2.62 14.58 -10.44
CA PRO A 7 1.22 14.70 -10.85
C PRO A 7 0.33 13.70 -10.11
N THR A 8 -0.86 14.14 -9.72
CA THR A 8 -1.91 13.31 -9.11
C THR A 8 -2.78 12.59 -10.14
N THR A 9 -2.30 12.41 -11.36
CA THR A 9 -3.08 11.72 -12.41
C THR A 9 -3.07 10.20 -12.20
N PRO A 10 -4.11 9.48 -12.63
CA PRO A 10 -4.12 8.02 -12.55
C PRO A 10 -2.92 7.38 -13.25
N LEU A 11 -2.41 6.30 -12.67
CA LEU A 11 -1.32 5.49 -13.22
C LEU A 11 -1.90 4.13 -13.60
N VAL A 12 -1.73 3.73 -14.86
CA VAL A 12 -2.30 2.47 -15.38
C VAL A 12 -1.17 1.51 -15.71
N GLY A 13 -1.18 0.36 -15.02
CA GLY A 13 -0.35 -0.80 -15.35
C GLY A 13 -1.14 -1.84 -16.13
N ARG A 14 -0.56 -3.04 -16.21
CA ARG A 14 -1.18 -4.21 -16.83
C ARG A 14 -2.19 -4.89 -15.92
N HIS A 15 -1.90 -4.99 -14.62
CA HIS A 15 -2.70 -5.71 -13.64
C HIS A 15 -3.40 -4.78 -12.64
N VAL A 16 -2.91 -3.55 -12.46
CA VAL A 16 -3.50 -2.57 -11.56
C VAL A 16 -3.64 -1.18 -12.18
N ARG A 17 -4.66 -0.46 -11.73
CA ARG A 17 -4.83 0.98 -11.93
C ARG A 17 -4.74 1.68 -10.58
N LEU A 18 -3.89 2.69 -10.49
CA LEU A 18 -3.77 3.55 -9.32
C LEU A 18 -4.53 4.84 -9.58
N GLU A 19 -5.51 5.13 -8.74
CA GLU A 19 -6.31 6.35 -8.79
C GLU A 19 -6.06 7.17 -7.53
N PRO A 20 -6.10 8.51 -7.57
CA PRO A 20 -6.12 9.31 -6.35
C PRO A 20 -7.24 8.83 -5.42
N LEU A 21 -6.87 8.39 -4.21
CA LEU A 21 -7.84 7.97 -3.22
C LEU A 21 -8.63 9.20 -2.77
N THR A 22 -9.95 9.07 -2.75
CA THR A 22 -10.83 10.11 -2.20
C THR A 22 -11.59 9.59 -0.99
N ARG A 23 -12.10 10.50 -0.16
CA ARG A 23 -12.94 10.14 1.00
C ARG A 23 -14.16 9.31 0.61
N ALA A 24 -14.72 9.53 -0.59
CA ALA A 24 -15.87 8.81 -1.12
C ALA A 24 -15.57 7.32 -1.42
N MET A 25 -14.31 6.95 -1.62
CA MET A 25 -13.90 5.56 -1.88
C MET A 25 -13.69 4.75 -0.60
N LEU A 26 -13.68 5.38 0.57
CA LEU A 26 -13.41 4.69 1.83
C LEU A 26 -14.40 3.57 2.17
N PRO A 27 -15.73 3.71 1.93
CA PRO A 27 -16.67 2.59 2.10
C PRO A 27 -16.36 1.38 1.21
N GLU A 28 -15.87 1.62 -0.01
CA GLU A 28 -15.46 0.55 -0.94
C GLU A 28 -14.10 -0.05 -0.54
N LEU A 29 -13.21 0.75 0.06
CA LEU A 29 -11.89 0.30 0.51
C LEU A 29 -11.97 -0.56 1.77
N TYR A 30 -12.96 -0.30 2.63
CA TYR A 30 -13.17 -1.02 3.89
C TYR A 30 -13.16 -2.56 3.75
N PRO A 31 -13.96 -3.20 2.88
CA PRO A 31 -13.97 -4.66 2.76
C PRO A 31 -12.62 -5.24 2.32
N ALA A 32 -11.79 -4.48 1.59
CA ALA A 32 -10.44 -4.92 1.22
C ALA A 32 -9.43 -4.83 2.37
N LEU A 33 -9.59 -3.85 3.29
CA LEU A 33 -8.59 -3.59 4.33
C LEU A 33 -8.98 -4.11 5.73
N ALA A 34 -10.27 -4.28 6.02
CA ALA A 34 -10.79 -4.65 7.34
C ALA A 34 -10.58 -6.15 7.67
N HIS A 35 -9.32 -6.56 7.62
CA HIS A 35 -8.83 -7.88 7.98
C HIS A 35 -7.76 -7.74 9.07
N PRO A 36 -7.86 -8.46 10.21
CA PRO A 36 -6.84 -8.41 11.26
C PRO A 36 -5.41 -8.62 10.74
N GLU A 37 -5.23 -9.46 9.72
CA GLU A 37 -3.96 -9.79 9.08
C GLU A 37 -3.31 -8.59 8.40
N VAL A 38 -4.10 -7.65 7.86
CA VAL A 38 -3.61 -6.40 7.25
C VAL A 38 -2.91 -5.56 8.31
N PHE A 39 -3.49 -5.49 9.50
CA PHE A 39 -3.00 -4.67 10.62
C PHE A 39 -1.90 -5.38 11.43
N ALA A 40 -1.85 -6.71 11.43
CA ALA A 40 -0.87 -7.50 12.18
C ALA A 40 0.59 -7.12 11.88
N GLY A 41 0.87 -6.65 10.66
CA GLY A 41 2.19 -6.20 10.23
C GLY A 41 2.57 -4.76 10.60
N GLY A 42 1.76 -4.06 11.39
CA GLY A 42 2.02 -2.67 11.81
C GLY A 42 1.36 -1.59 10.95
N PHE A 43 0.55 -1.96 9.96
CA PHE A 43 -0.28 -1.00 9.21
C PHE A 43 -1.32 -0.36 10.14
N GLY A 44 -1.65 0.92 9.93
CA GLY A 44 -2.71 1.61 10.69
C GLY A 44 -2.55 1.65 12.20
N GLY A 45 -1.33 1.48 12.73
CA GLY A 45 -1.07 1.42 14.17
C GLY A 45 -0.97 0.00 14.74
N GLY A 46 -0.87 -1.03 13.89
CA GLY A 46 -0.73 -2.43 14.31
C GLY A 46 -2.07 -3.09 14.64
N SER A 47 -2.05 -4.26 15.26
CA SER A 47 -3.27 -5.02 15.60
C SER A 47 -4.29 -4.22 16.43
N GLY A 48 -3.83 -3.36 17.35
CA GLY A 48 -4.73 -2.44 18.09
C GLY A 48 -5.38 -1.34 17.25
N GLY A 49 -4.91 -1.14 16.02
CA GLY A 49 -5.46 -0.22 15.03
C GLY A 49 -6.56 -0.85 14.16
N TYR A 50 -6.78 -2.16 14.25
CA TYR A 50 -7.85 -2.84 13.52
C TYR A 50 -9.23 -2.31 13.94
N ARG A 51 -10.12 -2.15 12.96
CA ARG A 51 -11.51 -1.72 13.14
C ARG A 51 -12.40 -2.71 12.41
N ALA A 52 -13.27 -3.38 13.17
CA ALA A 52 -14.14 -4.42 12.64
C ALA A 52 -15.38 -3.85 11.97
N ASP A 53 -15.80 -2.63 12.30
CA ASP A 53 -16.97 -1.97 11.74
C ASP A 53 -16.58 -0.83 10.78
N LEU A 54 -17.49 -0.51 9.86
CA LEU A 54 -17.27 0.52 8.86
C LEU A 54 -17.12 1.92 9.49
N ALA A 55 -17.91 2.25 10.51
CA ALA A 55 -17.88 3.58 11.11
C ALA A 55 -16.50 3.90 11.73
N GLY A 56 -15.96 2.97 12.51
CA GLY A 56 -14.62 3.06 13.08
C GLY A 56 -13.51 3.09 12.02
N PHE A 57 -13.68 2.35 10.91
CA PHE A 57 -12.75 2.44 9.79
C PHE A 57 -12.79 3.80 9.11
N LEU A 58 -13.98 4.37 8.86
CA LEU A 58 -14.14 5.67 8.23
C LEU A 58 -13.54 6.79 9.09
N ASP A 59 -13.78 6.76 10.40
CA ASP A 59 -13.18 7.71 11.35
C ASP A 59 -11.64 7.67 11.24
N TRP A 60 -11.05 6.48 11.39
CA TRP A 60 -9.61 6.30 11.27
C TRP A 60 -9.06 6.75 9.91
N ALA A 61 -9.68 6.31 8.81
CA ALA A 61 -9.19 6.55 7.46
C ALA A 61 -9.29 8.03 7.05
N ASN A 62 -10.30 8.76 7.51
CA ASN A 62 -10.45 10.19 7.26
C ASN A 62 -9.29 11.03 7.83
N HIS A 63 -8.63 10.53 8.88
CA HIS A 63 -7.46 11.16 9.48
C HIS A 63 -6.14 10.55 9.00
N GLY A 64 -6.11 9.24 8.75
CA GLY A 64 -4.87 8.51 8.45
C GLY A 64 -4.31 8.67 7.03
N TYR A 65 -5.16 9.02 6.04
CA TYR A 65 -4.71 9.21 4.65
C TYR A 65 -4.27 10.63 4.31
N HIS A 66 -4.48 11.59 5.22
CA HIS A 66 -4.05 13.00 5.05
C HIS A 66 -4.47 13.62 3.70
N PHE A 67 -5.75 13.47 3.32
CA PHE A 67 -6.29 13.92 2.02
C PHE A 67 -6.01 15.39 1.68
N ASP A 68 -5.88 16.25 2.69
CA ASP A 68 -5.70 17.69 2.52
C ASP A 68 -4.22 18.14 2.61
N SER A 69 -3.28 17.19 2.63
CA SER A 69 -1.83 17.46 2.71
C SER A 69 -1.22 17.71 1.35
N ALA A 70 -0.44 18.80 1.21
CA ALA A 70 0.37 19.04 0.01
C ALA A 70 1.54 18.04 -0.15
N TYR A 71 1.90 17.33 0.94
CA TYR A 71 3.04 16.42 1.00
C TYR A 71 2.65 14.94 0.83
N THR A 72 1.35 14.65 0.71
CA THR A 72 0.79 13.30 0.71
C THR A 72 -0.21 13.13 -0.42
N GLN A 73 -0.06 12.05 -1.17
CA GLN A 73 -0.93 11.65 -2.27
C GLN A 73 -1.28 10.16 -2.07
N PRO A 74 -2.40 9.86 -1.41
CA PRO A 74 -2.87 8.48 -1.28
C PRO A 74 -3.47 8.00 -2.61
N TYR A 75 -3.17 6.77 -3.00
CA TYR A 75 -3.73 6.12 -4.17
C TYR A 75 -4.55 4.89 -3.78
N ALA A 76 -5.74 4.78 -4.36
CA ALA A 76 -6.54 3.57 -4.43
C ALA A 76 -5.91 2.61 -5.47
N VAL A 77 -5.90 1.31 -5.17
CA VAL A 77 -5.35 0.28 -6.06
C VAL A 77 -6.48 -0.62 -6.55
N ARG A 78 -6.83 -0.50 -7.82
CA ARG A 78 -7.86 -1.32 -8.48
C ARG A 78 -7.22 -2.39 -9.37
N LEU A 79 -7.85 -3.55 -9.48
CA LEU A 79 -7.46 -4.56 -10.45
C LEU A 79 -7.82 -4.15 -11.89
N VAL A 80 -7.07 -4.67 -12.85
CA VAL A 80 -7.30 -4.48 -14.29
C VAL A 80 -7.49 -5.84 -14.96
N GLY A 81 -8.56 -5.96 -15.75
CA GLY A 81 -8.93 -7.12 -16.55
C GLY A 81 -9.66 -8.23 -15.79
N GLY A 82 -10.24 -9.17 -16.55
CA GLY A 82 -10.91 -10.36 -16.04
C GLY A 82 -12.17 -10.08 -15.22
N ASP A 83 -12.61 -11.08 -14.45
CA ASP A 83 -13.87 -11.04 -13.68
C ASP A 83 -13.84 -10.05 -12.50
N HIS A 84 -12.66 -9.54 -12.15
CA HIS A 84 -12.46 -8.62 -11.03
C HIS A 84 -11.99 -7.23 -11.50
N ASP A 85 -12.14 -6.89 -12.78
CA ASP A 85 -11.78 -5.58 -13.31
C ASP A 85 -12.42 -4.45 -12.50
N GLY A 86 -11.62 -3.44 -12.17
CA GLY A 86 -12.06 -2.30 -11.37
C GLY A 86 -12.21 -2.57 -9.86
N LEU A 87 -12.09 -3.81 -9.37
CA LEU A 87 -12.22 -4.09 -7.94
C LEU A 87 -11.13 -3.36 -7.13
N LEU A 88 -11.55 -2.56 -6.14
CA LEU A 88 -10.66 -1.88 -5.20
C LEU A 88 -10.07 -2.89 -4.20
N VAL A 89 -8.77 -3.16 -4.32
CA VAL A 89 -8.07 -4.19 -3.53
C VAL A 89 -7.05 -3.61 -2.56
N GLY A 90 -6.97 -2.29 -2.39
CA GLY A 90 -6.09 -1.70 -1.39
C GLY A 90 -5.70 -0.26 -1.67
N SER A 91 -4.62 0.16 -1.01
CA SER A 91 -4.10 1.52 -1.09
C SER A 91 -2.57 1.55 -0.96
N SER A 92 -1.96 2.59 -1.52
CA SER A 92 -0.56 2.94 -1.29
C SER A 92 -0.40 4.45 -1.41
N THR A 93 0.54 5.02 -0.66
CA THR A 93 0.68 6.48 -0.56
C THR A 93 2.06 6.92 -1.01
N ILE A 94 2.12 7.95 -1.85
CA ILE A 94 3.30 8.83 -1.95
C ILE A 94 3.16 9.83 -0.79
N GLY A 95 4.14 9.90 0.09
CA GLY A 95 4.13 10.79 1.25
C GLY A 95 5.51 11.36 1.51
N ASP A 96 5.61 12.17 2.55
CA ASP A 96 6.86 12.83 2.96
C ASP A 96 7.56 13.49 1.76
N VAL A 97 6.79 14.14 0.87
CA VAL A 97 7.33 14.77 -0.35
C VAL A 97 8.12 16.02 0.01
N GLU A 98 9.40 16.02 -0.33
CA GLU A 98 10.33 17.13 -0.10
C GLU A 98 11.00 17.51 -1.43
N VAL A 99 10.35 18.38 -2.20
CA VAL A 99 10.83 18.80 -3.53
C VAL A 99 12.25 19.38 -3.49
N HIS A 100 12.55 20.20 -2.47
CA HIS A 100 13.88 20.81 -2.32
C HIS A 100 14.99 19.77 -2.11
N ASN A 101 14.70 18.71 -1.36
CA ASN A 101 15.65 17.64 -1.05
C ASN A 101 15.57 16.47 -2.06
N GLU A 102 14.73 16.61 -3.09
CA GLU A 102 14.46 15.60 -4.10
C GLU A 102 14.10 14.22 -3.48
N ALA A 103 13.43 14.25 -2.33
CA ALA A 103 13.14 13.09 -1.51
C ALA A 103 11.64 12.85 -1.34
N ALA A 104 11.24 11.59 -1.37
CA ALA A 104 9.87 11.19 -1.08
C ALA A 104 9.83 9.83 -0.37
N HIS A 105 8.65 9.41 0.07
CA HIS A 105 8.39 8.12 0.66
C HIS A 105 7.24 7.43 -0.07
N ILE A 106 7.39 6.16 -0.43
CA ILE A 106 6.24 5.32 -0.79
C ILE A 106 5.96 4.32 0.31
N GLY A 107 4.75 4.38 0.86
CA GLY A 107 4.43 3.67 2.08
C GLY A 107 2.94 3.60 2.35
N TRP A 108 2.63 3.31 3.61
CA TRP A 108 1.25 3.10 4.07
C TRP A 108 0.47 2.17 3.13
N THR A 109 1.17 1.15 2.63
CA THR A 109 0.64 0.23 1.63
C THR A 109 -0.07 -0.91 2.32
N SER A 110 -1.30 -1.17 1.90
CA SER A 110 -2.12 -2.27 2.40
C SER A 110 -3.00 -2.81 1.27
N TYR A 111 -3.26 -4.11 1.31
CA TYR A 111 -4.04 -4.79 0.28
C TYR A 111 -4.95 -5.83 0.89
N ASP A 112 -6.04 -6.12 0.18
CA ASP A 112 -6.82 -7.32 0.32
C ASP A 112 -5.89 -8.53 0.44
N PRO A 113 -5.99 -9.28 1.54
CA PRO A 113 -5.13 -10.41 1.76
C PRO A 113 -5.19 -11.51 0.65
N ARG A 114 -6.29 -11.58 -0.12
CA ARG A 114 -6.46 -12.48 -1.28
C ARG A 114 -5.55 -12.15 -2.46
N VAL A 115 -5.06 -10.91 -2.58
CA VAL A 115 -4.11 -10.52 -3.64
C VAL A 115 -2.65 -10.53 -3.18
N TRP A 116 -2.35 -10.93 -1.94
CA TRP A 116 -0.97 -11.00 -1.47
C TRP A 116 -0.15 -12.06 -2.20
N GLY A 117 1.05 -11.67 -2.64
CA GLY A 117 1.93 -12.53 -3.44
C GLY A 117 1.54 -12.62 -4.91
N SER A 118 0.70 -11.72 -5.40
CA SER A 118 0.40 -11.51 -6.82
C SER A 118 1.24 -10.37 -7.43
N ALA A 119 0.94 -10.01 -8.68
CA ALA A 119 1.51 -8.88 -9.40
C ALA A 119 1.14 -7.49 -8.80
N VAL A 120 0.12 -7.41 -7.94
CA VAL A 120 -0.43 -6.13 -7.43
C VAL A 120 0.64 -5.24 -6.78
N ASN A 121 1.38 -5.75 -5.79
CA ASN A 121 2.40 -4.95 -5.12
C ASN A 121 3.58 -4.57 -6.03
N PRO A 122 4.25 -5.50 -6.75
CA PRO A 122 5.37 -5.11 -7.61
C PRO A 122 4.95 -4.10 -8.69
N GLU A 123 3.75 -4.22 -9.27
CA GLU A 123 3.29 -3.24 -10.27
C GLU A 123 2.95 -1.89 -9.63
N THR A 124 2.27 -1.89 -8.47
CA THR A 124 2.03 -0.64 -7.72
C THR A 124 3.34 0.09 -7.43
N LYS A 125 4.39 -0.65 -7.00
CA LYS A 125 5.69 -0.06 -6.71
C LYS A 125 6.40 0.43 -7.96
N LEU A 126 6.33 -0.31 -9.08
CA LEU A 126 6.88 0.13 -10.36
C LEU A 126 6.26 1.47 -10.80
N LEU A 127 4.93 1.59 -10.71
CA LEU A 127 4.20 2.79 -11.12
C LEU A 127 4.52 4.00 -10.22
N LEU A 128 4.51 3.83 -8.90
CA LEU A 128 4.78 4.93 -7.95
C LEU A 128 6.26 5.36 -7.96
N LEU A 129 7.21 4.43 -8.05
CA LEU A 129 8.63 4.78 -8.21
C LEU A 129 8.86 5.48 -9.53
N GLY A 130 8.30 4.96 -10.63
CA GLY A 130 8.35 5.62 -11.94
C GLY A 130 7.83 7.04 -11.88
N ARG A 131 6.66 7.26 -11.27
CA ARG A 131 6.10 8.61 -11.08
C ARG A 131 7.08 9.56 -10.40
N LEU A 132 7.75 9.13 -9.34
CA LEU A 132 8.68 9.96 -8.56
C LEU A 132 9.98 10.23 -9.33
N PHE A 133 10.64 9.20 -9.86
CA PHE A 133 11.88 9.38 -10.61
C PHE A 133 11.67 10.15 -11.92
N ASP A 134 10.55 9.92 -12.62
CA ASP A 134 10.17 10.72 -13.80
C ASP A 134 9.85 12.17 -13.45
N SER A 135 9.54 12.48 -12.18
CA SER A 135 9.33 13.84 -11.68
C SER A 135 10.62 14.46 -11.11
N GLY A 136 11.77 13.82 -11.29
CA GLY A 136 13.08 14.36 -10.90
C GLY A 136 13.50 14.09 -9.45
N PHE A 137 12.81 13.22 -8.70
CA PHE A 137 13.24 12.86 -7.35
C PHE A 137 14.53 12.03 -7.38
N GLY A 138 15.50 12.38 -6.55
CA GLY A 138 16.77 11.67 -6.39
C GLY A 138 16.68 10.48 -5.43
N ARG A 139 15.68 10.45 -4.55
CA ARG A 139 15.59 9.45 -3.47
C ARG A 139 14.16 9.10 -3.10
N VAL A 140 13.88 7.81 -2.99
CA VAL A 140 12.60 7.30 -2.48
C VAL A 140 12.83 6.37 -1.28
N LYS A 141 12.37 6.80 -0.11
CA LYS A 141 12.33 5.99 1.11
C LYS A 141 11.22 4.96 1.04
N ILE A 142 11.45 3.78 1.61
CA ILE A 142 10.43 2.77 1.91
C ILE A 142 10.70 2.25 3.32
N GLN A 143 9.66 2.03 4.12
CA GLN A 143 9.85 1.58 5.50
C GLN A 143 8.83 0.53 5.93
N ALA A 144 9.24 -0.32 6.86
CA ALA A 144 8.38 -1.33 7.48
C ALA A 144 8.56 -1.33 9.01
N ASP A 145 7.67 -2.00 9.73
CA ASP A 145 7.96 -2.37 11.11
C ASP A 145 9.15 -3.33 11.11
N ALA A 146 10.11 -3.13 12.01
CA ALA A 146 11.32 -3.96 12.08
C ALA A 146 10.98 -5.45 12.28
N ILE A 147 9.86 -5.76 12.95
CA ILE A 147 9.38 -7.14 13.14
C ILE A 147 8.58 -7.69 11.95
N ASN A 148 8.19 -6.85 10.98
CA ASN A 148 7.41 -7.28 9.82
C ASN A 148 8.34 -7.84 8.73
N THR A 149 8.75 -9.10 8.93
CA THR A 149 9.63 -9.83 8.02
C THR A 149 9.08 -9.93 6.60
N ARG A 150 7.75 -10.04 6.43
CA ARG A 150 7.09 -10.10 5.12
C ARG A 150 7.30 -8.82 4.31
N SER A 151 7.03 -7.66 4.92
CA SER A 151 7.21 -6.38 4.24
C SER A 151 8.69 -6.09 3.99
N ARG A 152 9.57 -6.37 4.97
CA ARG A 152 11.02 -6.23 4.80
C ARG A 152 11.55 -7.06 3.62
N ALA A 153 11.20 -8.34 3.57
CA ALA A 153 11.56 -9.20 2.45
C ALA A 153 10.96 -8.72 1.11
N ALA A 154 9.79 -8.08 1.11
CA ALA A 154 9.20 -7.52 -0.09
C ALA A 154 9.92 -6.25 -0.58
N ILE A 155 10.41 -5.43 0.35
CA ILE A 155 11.22 -4.23 0.07
C ILE A 155 12.61 -4.64 -0.44
N GLU A 156 13.24 -5.62 0.20
CA GLU A 156 14.53 -6.16 -0.23
C GLU A 156 14.44 -6.79 -1.63
N ARG A 157 13.39 -7.59 -1.89
CA ARG A 157 13.13 -8.16 -3.24
C ARG A 157 12.78 -7.13 -4.31
N LEU A 158 12.42 -5.91 -3.92
CA LEU A 158 12.24 -4.81 -4.86
C LEU A 158 13.61 -4.26 -5.32
N GLY A 159 14.68 -4.46 -4.55
CA GLY A 159 16.01 -3.92 -4.84
C GLY A 159 16.35 -2.66 -4.03
N ALA A 160 15.54 -2.31 -3.02
CA ALA A 160 15.83 -1.20 -2.12
C ALA A 160 16.94 -1.56 -1.12
N GLN A 161 17.84 -0.62 -0.86
CA GLN A 161 18.95 -0.79 0.06
C GLN A 161 18.53 -0.52 1.51
N PHE A 162 19.00 -1.36 2.44
CA PHE A 162 18.74 -1.19 3.87
C PHE A 162 19.67 -0.15 4.49
N GLU A 163 19.13 0.77 5.28
CA GLU A 163 19.90 1.88 5.85
C GLU A 163 19.98 1.85 7.38
N GLY A 164 19.05 1.15 8.03
CA GLY A 164 19.08 1.00 9.49
C GLY A 164 17.71 0.86 10.13
N ILE A 165 17.73 0.79 11.46
CA ILE A 165 16.53 0.72 12.30
C ILE A 165 16.45 1.96 13.17
N LEU A 166 15.37 2.72 13.00
CA LEU A 166 14.99 3.80 13.89
C LEU A 166 14.29 3.20 15.12
N ARG A 167 14.98 3.15 16.25
CA ARG A 167 14.45 2.60 17.51
C ARG A 167 13.36 3.52 18.07
N ARG A 168 12.29 2.93 18.61
CA ARG A 168 11.18 3.61 19.28
C ARG A 168 10.59 4.77 18.46
N ARG A 169 10.43 4.58 17.15
CA ARG A 169 10.10 5.66 16.19
C ARG A 169 8.61 6.00 16.11
N ILE A 170 7.72 5.02 16.24
CA ILE A 170 6.26 5.20 16.09
C ILE A 170 5.55 4.58 17.28
N ARG A 171 4.61 5.29 17.90
CA ARG A 171 3.72 4.73 18.91
C ARG A 171 2.57 3.98 18.22
N ARG A 172 2.34 2.73 18.59
CA ARG A 172 1.23 1.90 18.08
C ARG A 172 -0.08 2.26 18.77
N ALA A 173 -1.19 1.79 18.21
CA ALA A 173 -2.52 2.04 18.76
C ALA A 173 -2.73 1.41 20.15
N ASP A 174 -2.06 0.29 20.43
CA ASP A 174 -2.06 -0.37 21.74
C ASP A 174 -1.12 0.30 22.78
N GLY A 175 -0.46 1.40 22.42
CA GLY A 175 0.48 2.12 23.26
C GLY A 175 1.91 1.59 23.26
N SER A 176 2.18 0.44 22.64
CA SER A 176 3.53 -0.08 22.43
C SER A 176 4.31 0.76 21.41
N TRP A 177 5.62 0.53 21.29
CA TRP A 177 6.49 1.26 20.37
C TRP A 177 7.01 0.38 19.24
N ARG A 178 6.98 0.95 18.03
CA ARG A 178 7.51 0.37 16.79
C ARG A 178 8.91 0.90 16.51
N ASP A 179 9.80 -0.04 16.27
CA ASP A 179 11.07 0.16 15.59
C ASP A 179 10.84 0.15 14.08
N THR A 180 11.45 1.08 13.35
CA THR A 180 11.21 1.25 11.91
C THR A 180 12.45 0.89 11.13
N ALA A 181 12.38 -0.20 10.36
CA ALA A 181 13.40 -0.54 9.38
C ALA A 181 13.23 0.37 8.15
N VAL A 182 14.30 1.09 7.80
CA VAL A 182 14.33 2.07 6.72
C VAL A 182 15.16 1.54 5.56
N TYR A 183 14.61 1.70 4.36
CA TYR A 183 15.23 1.35 3.10
C TYR A 183 15.09 2.52 2.12
N SER A 184 15.89 2.52 1.06
CA SER A 184 15.76 3.51 -0.01
C SER A 184 16.07 2.94 -1.38
N VAL A 185 15.61 3.66 -2.40
CA VAL A 185 16.11 3.56 -3.78
C VAL A 185 16.55 4.97 -4.17
N ILE A 186 17.78 5.11 -4.65
CA ILE A 186 18.28 6.36 -5.24
C ILE A 186 18.21 6.33 -6.77
N VAL A 187 18.32 7.50 -7.40
CA VAL A 187 18.14 7.65 -8.86
C VAL A 187 19.13 6.81 -9.67
N GLU A 188 20.36 6.61 -9.19
CA GLU A 188 21.37 5.76 -9.83
C GLU A 188 20.99 4.27 -9.80
N GLU A 189 20.25 3.84 -8.79
CA GLU A 189 19.78 2.46 -8.61
C GLU A 189 18.48 2.18 -9.38
N TRP A 190 17.70 3.23 -9.65
CA TRP A 190 16.37 3.11 -10.26
C TRP A 190 16.35 2.30 -11.56
N PRO A 191 17.27 2.46 -12.53
CA PRO A 191 17.26 1.66 -13.74
C PRO A 191 17.31 0.14 -13.47
N ALA A 192 18.14 -0.30 -12.51
CA ALA A 192 18.25 -1.71 -12.13
C ALA A 192 17.01 -2.19 -11.36
N VAL A 193 16.51 -1.39 -10.41
CA VAL A 193 15.26 -1.67 -9.67
C VAL A 193 14.08 -1.81 -10.63
N ARG A 194 13.95 -0.88 -11.59
CA ARG A 194 12.90 -0.90 -12.62
C ARG A 194 12.97 -2.18 -13.46
N ALA A 195 14.15 -2.56 -13.93
CA ALA A 195 14.33 -3.78 -14.72
C ALA A 195 13.98 -5.04 -13.91
N GLY A 196 14.36 -5.10 -12.64
CA GLY A 196 14.00 -6.20 -11.73
C GLY A 196 12.48 -6.31 -11.52
N LEU A 197 11.80 -5.19 -11.29
CA LEU A 197 10.33 -5.15 -11.19
C LEU A 197 9.65 -5.58 -12.48
N GLN A 198 10.12 -5.11 -13.63
CA GLN A 198 9.58 -5.50 -14.94
C GLN A 198 9.78 -7.00 -15.20
N THR A 199 10.95 -7.54 -14.91
CA THR A 199 11.24 -8.99 -15.03
C THR A 199 10.29 -9.82 -14.17
N ARG A 200 10.07 -9.37 -12.93
CA ARG A 200 9.14 -10.03 -12.02
C ARG A 200 7.69 -9.98 -12.51
N LEU A 201 7.28 -8.86 -13.12
CA LEU A 201 5.94 -8.74 -13.71
C LEU A 201 5.77 -9.64 -14.94
N VAL A 202 6.79 -9.75 -15.79
CA VAL A 202 6.80 -10.72 -16.89
C VAL A 202 6.63 -12.15 -16.37
N ALA A 203 7.26 -12.50 -15.24
CA ALA A 203 7.10 -13.82 -14.62
C ALA A 203 5.69 -14.10 -14.06
N PHE A 204 4.89 -13.07 -13.77
CA PHE A 204 3.47 -13.23 -13.44
C PHE A 204 2.59 -13.45 -14.69
N GLY A 205 3.14 -13.24 -15.89
CA GLY A 205 2.43 -13.37 -17.15
C GLY A 205 1.56 -12.15 -17.47
N GLY A 206 0.59 -12.35 -18.35
CA GLY A 206 -0.36 -11.31 -18.77
C GLY A 206 -1.77 -11.46 -18.25
N GLU A 207 -2.04 -12.54 -17.53
CA GLU A 207 -3.37 -12.85 -17.07
C GLU A 207 -3.83 -11.88 -15.98
N PRO A 208 -5.13 -11.56 -15.94
CA PRO A 208 -5.71 -10.79 -14.84
C PRO A 208 -5.47 -11.45 -13.48
N VAL A 209 -5.29 -10.62 -12.46
CA VAL A 209 -5.09 -11.10 -11.08
C VAL A 209 -6.36 -11.77 -10.57
N GLN A 210 -6.23 -13.04 -10.20
CA GLN A 210 -7.30 -13.81 -9.55
C GLN A 210 -7.25 -13.65 -8.03
N LEU A 211 -8.42 -13.55 -7.40
CA LEU A 211 -8.52 -13.56 -5.94
C LEU A 211 -8.25 -14.98 -5.44
N ARG A 212 -7.24 -15.15 -4.59
CA ARG A 212 -6.92 -16.46 -4.02
C ARG A 212 -7.86 -16.77 -2.86
N GLU A 213 -8.52 -17.91 -2.91
CA GLU A 213 -9.15 -18.48 -1.73
C GLU A 213 -8.08 -18.74 -0.67
N ARG A 214 -8.36 -18.36 0.57
CA ARG A 214 -7.50 -18.66 1.69
C ARG A 214 -8.35 -19.39 2.71
N SER A 215 -8.09 -20.69 2.84
CA SER A 215 -8.77 -21.58 3.77
C SER A 215 -8.78 -20.97 5.18
N GLY A 216 -9.97 -20.81 5.75
CA GLY A 216 -10.17 -20.23 7.09
C GLY A 216 -10.37 -18.70 7.12
N TRP A 217 -10.36 -18.01 5.98
CA TRP A 217 -10.56 -16.56 5.91
C TRP A 217 -11.99 -16.25 5.46
N ARG A 218 -12.76 -15.59 6.31
CA ARG A 218 -14.03 -14.94 5.90
C ARG A 218 -13.74 -13.47 5.60
N ALA A 219 -14.29 -12.91 4.53
CA ALA A 219 -14.21 -11.48 4.29
C ALA A 219 -14.97 -10.73 5.39
N ALA A 220 -14.61 -9.46 5.67
CA ALA A 220 -15.41 -8.63 6.55
C ALA A 220 -16.85 -8.48 6.04
N ALA A 221 -17.02 -8.46 4.71
CA ALA A 221 -18.32 -8.50 4.04
C ALA A 221 -19.13 -9.76 4.39
N ASP A 222 -18.49 -10.94 4.40
CA ASP A 222 -19.15 -12.20 4.78
C ASP A 222 -19.58 -12.18 6.25
N ARG A 223 -18.74 -11.63 7.14
CA ARG A 223 -19.08 -11.45 8.56
C ARG A 223 -20.20 -10.43 8.78
N ALA A 224 -20.23 -9.36 8.00
CA ALA A 224 -21.27 -8.34 8.07
C ALA A 224 -22.61 -8.88 7.55
N ALA A 225 -22.59 -9.68 6.48
CA ALA A 225 -23.75 -10.39 5.97
C ALA A 225 -24.30 -11.43 6.97
N ASP A 226 -23.41 -12.21 7.60
CA ASP A 226 -23.78 -13.17 8.65
C ASP A 226 -24.37 -12.47 9.90
N ALA A 227 -23.80 -11.33 10.33
CA ALA A 227 -24.30 -10.57 11.47
C ALA A 227 -25.67 -9.89 11.19
N ALA A 228 -25.89 -9.42 9.97
CA ALA A 228 -27.19 -8.90 9.53
C ALA A 228 -28.24 -10.02 9.45
N ALA A 229 -27.85 -11.24 9.02
CA ALA A 229 -28.74 -12.39 9.00
C ALA A 229 -29.08 -12.91 10.41
N ALA A 230 -28.14 -12.82 11.36
CA ALA A 230 -28.35 -13.23 12.75
C ALA A 230 -29.15 -12.24 13.61
N SER A 231 -29.32 -10.98 13.17
CA SER A 231 -30.10 -9.95 13.88
C SER A 231 -31.53 -9.77 13.35
N GLY A 232 -31.91 -10.52 12.32
CA GLY A 232 -33.26 -10.57 11.75
C GLY A 232 -34.11 -11.77 12.20
N GLN A 233 -33.74 -12.45 13.29
CA GLN A 233 -34.49 -13.54 13.94
C GLN A 233 -34.96 -13.14 15.33
#